data_AF-A0A2A3Y4H0-F1
#
_entry.id   AF-A0A2A3Y4H0-F1
#
_cell.length_a   1.000
_cell.length_b   1.000
_cell.length_c   1.000
_cell.angle_alpha   90.00
_cell.angle_beta   90.00
_cell.angle_gamma   90.00
#
_symmetry.space_group_name_H-M   'P 1'
#
loop_
_entity.id
_entity.type
_entity.pdbx_description
1 polymer ?
#
loop_
_entity_poly.entity_id
_entity_poly.type
_entity_poly.pdbx_seq_one_letter_code
_entity_poly.pdbx_strand_id
1 'polypeptide(L)'
;MSNAQQITVEQLEHALSSVARLILGNEPAQFSAPTPCTDWTLHDLVAHLVGMNLVFAAFMTEQSPPQRTTDVLDDDLLAAYLDSSARLLATFEHP
;
A
#
# COMPACT_ATOMS: atom_id res chain seq x y z
N MET A 1 -5.82 4.41 33.34
CA MET A 1 -4.78 3.85 32.45
C MET A 1 -5.38 3.88 31.05
N SER A 2 -4.69 4.54 30.12
CA SER A 2 -5.19 4.84 28.77
C SER A 2 -5.57 3.56 28.03
N ASN A 3 -6.78 3.52 27.47
CA ASN A 3 -7.16 2.54 26.45
C ASN A 3 -6.30 2.83 25.22
N ALA A 4 -5.16 2.17 25.09
CA ALA A 4 -4.50 2.08 23.80
C ALA A 4 -5.44 1.24 22.93
N GLN A 5 -6.18 1.89 22.02
CA GLN A 5 -7.03 1.17 21.07
C GLN A 5 -6.11 0.21 20.30
N GLN A 6 -6.25 -1.09 20.54
CA GLN A 6 -5.59 -2.11 19.74
C GLN A 6 -6.11 -1.95 18.31
N ILE A 7 -5.19 -1.76 17.36
CA ILE A 7 -5.52 -1.75 15.94
C ILE A 7 -5.82 -3.20 15.53
N THR A 8 -6.98 -3.43 14.92
CA THR A 8 -7.39 -4.75 14.45
C THR A 8 -7.07 -4.94 12.96
N VAL A 9 -7.06 -6.19 12.49
CA VAL A 9 -6.84 -6.51 11.07
C VAL A 9 -7.98 -5.94 10.21
N GLU A 10 -9.22 -5.92 10.73
CA GLU A 10 -10.36 -5.32 10.03
C GLU A 10 -10.20 -3.81 9.84
N GLN A 11 -9.55 -3.12 10.79
CA GLN A 11 -9.24 -1.69 10.64
C GLN A 11 -8.17 -1.46 9.56
N LEU A 12 -7.18 -2.35 9.45
CA LEU A 12 -6.21 -2.33 8.37
C LEU A 12 -6.88 -2.59 7.01
N GLU A 13 -7.72 -3.61 6.90
CA GLU A 13 -8.48 -3.93 5.68
C GLU A 13 -9.35 -2.75 5.23
N HIS A 14 -10.05 -2.10 6.16
CA HIS A 14 -10.85 -0.91 5.88
C HIS A 14 -9.99 0.27 5.39
N ALA A 15 -8.82 0.49 5.98
CA ALA A 15 -7.88 1.52 5.54
C ALA A 15 -7.38 1.24 4.12
N LEU A 16 -6.94 0.01 3.84
CA LEU A 16 -6.46 -0.41 2.52
C LEU A 16 -7.55 -0.23 1.45
N SER A 17 -8.78 -0.65 1.75
CA SER A 17 -9.94 -0.50 0.87
C SER A 17 -10.32 0.96 0.62
N SER A 18 -10.10 1.84 1.60
CA SER A 18 -10.34 3.27 1.45
C SER A 18 -9.34 3.92 0.50
N VAL A 19 -8.06 3.54 0.57
CA VAL A 19 -7.04 3.99 -0.37
C VAL A 19 -7.30 3.46 -1.78
N ALA A 20 -7.70 2.18 -1.94
CA ALA A 20 -8.05 1.63 -3.26
C ALA A 20 -9.15 2.45 -3.96
N ARG A 21 -10.17 2.88 -3.20
CA ARG A 21 -11.24 3.77 -3.72
C ARG A 21 -10.72 5.14 -4.12
N LEU A 22 -9.73 5.69 -3.40
CA LEU A 22 -9.10 6.95 -3.79
C LEU A 22 -8.30 6.78 -5.09
N ILE A 23 -7.53 5.71 -5.24
CA ILE A 23 -6.77 5.42 -6.46
C ILE A 23 -7.72 5.29 -7.66
N LEU A 24 -8.78 4.49 -7.53
CA LEU A 24 -9.78 4.28 -8.58
C LEU A 24 -10.47 5.58 -9.03
N GLY A 25 -10.61 6.55 -8.14
CA GLY A 25 -11.30 7.82 -8.42
C GLY A 25 -10.47 8.84 -9.20
N ASN A 26 -9.21 8.55 -9.55
CA ASN A 26 -8.35 9.46 -10.29
C ASN A 26 -8.34 9.14 -11.78
N GLU A 27 -8.39 10.18 -12.60
CA GLU A 27 -8.09 10.11 -14.02
C GLU A 27 -6.57 9.88 -14.23
N PRO A 28 -6.16 9.18 -15.31
CA PRO A 28 -4.74 8.86 -15.55
C PRO A 28 -3.80 10.07 -15.48
N ALA A 29 -4.22 11.23 -15.98
CA ALA A 29 -3.40 12.45 -15.96
C ALA A 29 -3.11 12.97 -14.53
N GLN A 30 -3.98 12.69 -13.56
CA GLN A 30 -3.83 13.14 -12.17
C GLN A 30 -2.73 12.40 -11.42
N PHE A 31 -2.29 11.24 -11.90
CA PHE A 31 -1.18 10.51 -11.28
C PHE A 31 0.16 11.25 -11.38
N SER A 32 0.28 12.23 -12.29
CA SER A 32 1.45 13.12 -12.38
C SER A 32 1.37 14.35 -11.44
N ALA A 33 0.25 14.54 -10.73
CA ALA A 33 0.06 15.70 -9.87
C ALA A 33 0.96 15.63 -8.63
N PRO A 34 1.48 16.76 -8.13
CA PRO A 34 2.30 16.80 -6.93
C PRO A 34 1.48 16.45 -5.68
N THR A 35 2.16 15.87 -4.69
CA THR A 35 1.58 15.56 -3.38
C THR A 35 2.21 16.45 -2.28
N PRO A 36 1.64 16.48 -1.06
CA PRO A 36 2.31 17.10 0.09
C PRO A 36 3.63 16.41 0.49
N CYS A 37 3.87 15.17 0.05
CA CYS A 37 5.17 14.52 0.16
C CYS A 37 6.13 15.19 -0.84
N THR A 38 7.20 15.80 -0.32
CA THR A 38 8.17 16.55 -1.13
C THR A 38 8.71 15.69 -2.27
N ASP A 39 8.71 16.26 -3.48
CA ASP A 39 9.20 15.64 -4.72
C ASP A 39 8.45 14.39 -5.19
N TRP A 40 7.28 14.08 -4.63
CA TRP A 40 6.49 12.90 -5.03
C TRP A 40 5.23 13.29 -5.78
N THR A 41 5.05 12.66 -6.95
CA THR A 41 3.77 12.63 -7.65
C THR A 41 2.79 11.67 -6.97
N LEU A 42 1.51 11.73 -7.34
CA LEU A 42 0.52 10.77 -6.87
C LEU A 42 0.90 9.33 -7.28
N HIS A 43 1.48 9.14 -8.47
CA HIS A 43 2.07 7.87 -8.89
C HIS A 43 3.11 7.39 -7.89
N ASP A 44 4.09 8.24 -7.55
CA ASP A 44 5.18 7.87 -6.62
C ASP A 44 4.65 7.53 -5.23
N LEU A 45 3.63 8.26 -4.76
CA LEU A 45 2.98 7.98 -3.49
C LEU A 45 2.28 6.61 -3.50
N VAL A 46 1.49 6.30 -4.53
CA VAL A 46 0.84 5.00 -4.65
C VAL A 46 1.88 3.89 -4.77
N ALA A 47 2.93 4.13 -5.55
CA ALA A 47 4.03 3.18 -5.70
C ALA A 47 4.75 2.88 -4.38
N HIS A 48 4.94 3.91 -3.58
CA HIS A 48 5.49 3.77 -2.25
C HIS A 48 4.58 2.91 -1.35
N LEU A 49 3.26 3.09 -1.40
CA LEU A 49 2.33 2.27 -0.62
C LEU A 49 2.37 0.79 -1.02
N VAL A 50 2.42 0.50 -2.33
CA VAL A 50 2.62 -0.87 -2.85
C VAL A 50 3.90 -1.47 -2.28
N GLY A 51 5.02 -0.74 -2.39
CA GLY A 51 6.31 -1.19 -1.88
C GLY A 51 6.28 -1.47 -0.38
N MET A 52 5.62 -0.61 0.42
CA MET A 52 5.53 -0.81 1.86
C MET A 52 4.67 -2.01 2.24
N ASN A 53 3.56 -2.26 1.53
CA ASN A 53 2.76 -3.48 1.74
C ASN A 53 3.60 -4.74 1.56
N LEU A 54 4.41 -4.80 0.49
CA LEU A 54 5.29 -5.93 0.20
C LEU A 54 6.43 -6.07 1.22
N VAL A 55 7.01 -4.96 1.68
CA VAL A 55 8.04 -4.96 2.73
C VAL A 55 7.49 -5.52 4.04
N PHE A 56 6.28 -5.09 4.45
CA PHE A 56 5.66 -5.58 5.67
C PHE A 56 5.28 -7.06 5.55
N ALA A 57 4.73 -7.48 4.41
CA ALA A 57 4.43 -8.89 4.17
C ALA A 57 5.69 -9.75 4.27
N ALA A 58 6.81 -9.32 3.67
CA ALA A 58 8.08 -10.03 3.77
C ALA A 58 8.60 -10.14 5.21
N PHE A 59 8.49 -9.07 6.01
CA PHE A 59 8.89 -9.11 7.41
C PHE A 59 8.04 -10.08 8.24
N MET A 60 6.73 -10.14 7.98
CA MET A 60 5.83 -11.04 8.69
C MET A 60 6.03 -12.51 8.30
N THR A 61 6.61 -12.79 7.14
CA THR A 61 6.94 -14.14 6.67
C THR A 61 8.43 -14.49 6.82
N GLU A 62 9.20 -13.68 7.55
CA GLU A 62 10.66 -13.82 7.73
C GLU A 62 11.47 -13.88 6.41
N GLN A 63 10.93 -13.26 5.35
CA GLN A 63 11.56 -13.16 4.04
C GLN A 63 12.36 -11.86 3.91
N SER A 64 13.30 -11.85 2.95
CA SER A 64 14.00 -10.61 2.61
C SER A 64 13.05 -9.64 1.89
N PRO A 65 12.97 -8.37 2.31
CA PRO A 65 12.09 -7.40 1.67
C PRO A 65 12.56 -7.14 0.24
N PRO A 66 11.62 -6.81 -0.68
CA PRO A 66 11.99 -6.38 -2.02
C PRO A 66 12.85 -5.11 -1.95
N GLN A 67 13.67 -4.90 -2.98
CA GLN A 67 14.39 -3.64 -3.11
C GLN A 67 13.37 -2.50 -3.26
N ARG A 68 13.61 -1.38 -2.57
CA ARG A 68 12.79 -0.18 -2.72
C ARG A 68 13.09 0.47 -4.06
N THR A 69 12.40 0.02 -5.10
CA THR A 69 12.47 0.59 -6.45
C THR A 69 11.09 1.11 -6.82
N THR A 70 11.00 2.37 -7.22
CA THR A 70 9.78 2.99 -7.78
C THR A 70 9.41 2.43 -9.15
N ASP A 71 10.32 1.68 -9.79
CA ASP A 71 10.26 1.27 -11.20
C ASP A 71 9.51 -0.06 -11.46
N VAL A 72 8.79 -0.63 -10.48
CA VAL A 72 8.28 -2.02 -10.57
C VAL A 72 6.76 -2.10 -10.70
N LEU A 73 6.10 -1.04 -11.12
CA LEU A 73 4.65 -1.08 -11.32
C LEU A 73 4.37 -1.11 -12.82
N ASP A 74 3.66 -2.16 -13.22
CA ASP A 74 2.99 -2.23 -14.51
C ASP A 74 2.02 -1.04 -14.67
N ASP A 75 1.54 -0.80 -15.88
CA ASP A 75 0.64 0.31 -16.24
C ASP A 75 -0.69 0.37 -15.43
N ASP A 76 -0.97 -0.60 -14.54
CA ASP A 76 -2.13 -0.64 -13.65
C ASP A 76 -1.75 -0.54 -12.17
N LEU A 77 -1.62 0.71 -11.69
CA LEU A 77 -1.37 1.04 -10.29
C LEU A 77 -2.44 0.51 -9.33
N LEU A 78 -3.70 0.46 -9.76
CA LEU A 78 -4.79 0.00 -8.91
C LEU A 78 -4.66 -1.51 -8.67
N ALA A 79 -4.42 -2.28 -9.73
CA ALA A 79 -4.20 -3.71 -9.62
C ALA A 79 -2.99 -4.03 -8.72
N ALA A 80 -1.87 -3.32 -8.88
CA ALA A 80 -0.70 -3.52 -8.03
C ALA A 80 -0.95 -3.17 -6.56
N TYR A 81 -1.72 -2.12 -6.29
CA TYR A 81 -2.14 -1.77 -4.94
C TYR A 81 -3.05 -2.83 -4.32
N LEU A 82 -4.01 -3.36 -5.08
CA LEU A 82 -4.91 -4.43 -4.60
C LEU A 82 -4.14 -5.74 -4.32
N ASP A 83 -3.25 -6.16 -5.20
CA ASP A 83 -2.44 -7.39 -5.02
C ASP A 83 -1.54 -7.29 -3.79
N SER A 84 -0.80 -6.19 -3.65
CA SER A 84 0.08 -5.98 -2.49
C SER A 84 -0.69 -5.89 -1.18
N SER A 85 -1.87 -5.25 -1.18
CA SER A 85 -2.76 -5.17 -0.02
C SER A 85 -3.25 -6.55 0.41
N ALA A 86 -3.68 -7.37 -0.55
CA ALA A 86 -4.14 -8.74 -0.29
C ALA A 86 -3.01 -9.62 0.28
N ARG A 87 -1.79 -9.50 -0.25
CA ARG A 87 -0.61 -10.20 0.28
C ARG A 87 -0.31 -9.84 1.72
N LEU A 88 -0.39 -8.55 2.07
CA LEU A 88 -0.18 -8.11 3.45
C LEU A 88 -1.25 -8.68 4.38
N LEU A 89 -2.53 -8.60 4.02
CA LEU A 89 -3.63 -9.12 4.84
C LEU A 89 -3.51 -10.64 5.06
N ALA A 90 -3.14 -11.39 4.03
CA ALA A 90 -2.96 -12.85 4.11
C ALA A 90 -1.90 -13.27 5.16
N THR A 91 -0.89 -12.44 5.45
CA THR A 91 0.12 -12.76 6.48
C THR A 91 -0.46 -12.79 7.90
N PHE A 92 -1.63 -12.20 8.14
CA PHE A 92 -2.30 -12.26 9.43
C PHE A 92 -3.20 -13.51 9.57
N GLU A 93 -3.51 -14.21 8.47
CA GLU A 93 -4.32 -15.44 8.47
C GLU A 93 -3.48 -16.69 8.83
N HIS A 94 -2.14 -16.57 8.77
CA HIS A 94 -1.18 -17.62 9.07
C HIS A 94 -0.16 -17.14 10.12
N PRO A 95 -0.51 -17.17 11.42
CA PRO A 95 0.32 -16.66 12.50
C PRO A 95 1.61 -17.46 12.74
#